data_AF-A0A6M1ZEC6-F1
#
_entry.id   AF-A0A6M1ZEC6-F1
#
_cell.length_a   1.000
_cell.length_b   1.000
_cell.length_c   1.000
_cell.angle_alpha   90.00
_cell.angle_beta   90.00
_cell.angle_gamma   90.00
#
_symmetry.space_group_name_H-M   'P 1'
#
loop_
_entity.id
_entity.type
_entity.pdbx_description
1 polymer ?
#
loop_
_entity_poly.entity_id
_entity_poly.type
_entity_poly.pdbx_seq_one_letter_code
_entity_poly.pdbx_strand_id
1 'polypeptide(L)'
;MATKRLNILPENPESSKKTGRFPSWLHRPLAKGGNLFKTEGLLNKYQLNTVCEEAKCPNRFECYSKKTATFLALGKECSRNCGFCDIDFSKTPQGPEADEPRRIALSVKELGLKHAVITMVARDDLPDQGASHMAEIITAIREESPACTVEVLTSDFCGNMGALDRVLDERPEIFNHNIETVRALTPRVRHKATYDRTLSVLSHAKGSLKSLFIKSGIMVGLGESTEEVFQTIRDLKESGVDIITIGQYLQPNRKKLLVKEFVTPETFKTYEEFGQEIGVHHMYSGPFVRSSYNAHEVLQVAATK
;
A
#
# COMPACT_ATOMS: atom_id res chain seq x y z
N MET A 1 -13.74 5.42 -33.42
CA MET A 1 -13.39 6.75 -32.87
C MET A 1 -12.89 6.56 -31.45
N ALA A 2 -11.57 6.62 -31.24
CA ALA A 2 -10.97 6.36 -29.93
C ALA A 2 -11.24 7.55 -29.00
N THR A 3 -12.11 7.36 -28.01
CA THR A 3 -12.26 8.27 -26.90
C THR A 3 -10.92 8.33 -26.16
N LYS A 4 -10.15 9.39 -26.41
CA LYS A 4 -9.06 9.86 -25.54
C LYS A 4 -9.67 10.07 -24.16
N ARG A 5 -9.66 9.03 -23.31
CA ARG A 5 -9.87 9.17 -21.88
C ARG A 5 -8.64 9.90 -21.32
N LEU A 6 -8.61 11.21 -21.51
CA LEU A 6 -7.83 12.07 -20.64
C LEU A 6 -8.37 11.84 -19.21
N ASN A 7 -7.46 11.76 -18.26
CA ASN A 7 -7.71 11.63 -16.83
C ASN A 7 -8.39 12.90 -16.25
N ILE A 8 -9.55 13.31 -16.81
CA ILE A 8 -10.30 14.51 -16.40
C ILE A 8 -11.24 14.13 -15.27
N LEU A 9 -10.87 14.43 -14.03
CA LEU A 9 -11.67 14.17 -12.81
C LEU A 9 -13.04 14.85 -12.94
N PRO A 10 -14.11 14.30 -12.32
CA PRO A 10 -15.36 15.03 -12.21
C PRO A 10 -15.09 16.45 -11.69
N GLU A 11 -15.93 17.40 -12.12
CA GLU A 11 -15.84 18.77 -11.66
C GLU A 11 -16.02 18.77 -10.14
N ASN A 12 -14.99 19.26 -9.43
CA ASN A 12 -15.16 19.61 -8.03
C ASN A 12 -16.02 20.89 -8.05
N PRO A 13 -17.13 20.97 -7.31
CA PRO A 13 -17.94 22.18 -7.21
C PRO A 13 -17.12 23.41 -6.74
N GLU A 14 -15.94 23.19 -6.18
CA GLU A 14 -15.00 24.25 -5.82
C GLU A 14 -14.09 24.65 -6.99
N SER A 15 -14.05 25.95 -7.28
CA SER A 15 -13.25 26.52 -8.37
C SER A 15 -11.78 26.18 -8.19
N SER A 16 -11.17 25.53 -9.19
CA SER A 16 -9.75 25.20 -9.19
C SER A 16 -8.91 26.48 -9.10
N LYS A 17 -8.43 26.84 -7.91
CA LYS A 17 -7.25 27.71 -7.83
C LYS A 17 -6.11 26.94 -8.51
N LYS A 18 -5.39 27.60 -9.43
CA LYS A 18 -4.15 27.05 -10.02
C LYS A 18 -3.38 26.33 -8.92
N THR A 19 -3.08 25.04 -9.10
CA THR A 19 -2.32 24.26 -8.12
C THR A 19 -1.02 25.02 -7.84
N GLY A 20 -0.97 25.68 -6.70
CA GLY A 20 0.15 26.50 -6.28
C GLY A 20 1.37 25.63 -5.97
N ARG A 21 2.43 26.28 -5.53
CA ARG A 21 3.56 25.63 -4.87
C ARG A 21 3.04 24.70 -3.76
N PHE A 22 3.76 23.61 -3.48
CA PHE A 22 3.42 22.74 -2.35
C PHE A 22 3.16 23.59 -1.10
N PRO A 23 2.04 23.33 -0.38
CA PRO A 23 1.80 23.95 0.91
C PRO A 23 2.95 23.72 1.87
N SER A 24 3.15 24.64 2.82
CA SER A 24 4.28 24.60 3.76
C SER A 24 4.31 23.31 4.58
N TRP A 25 3.15 22.74 4.93
CA TRP A 25 3.05 21.48 5.69
C TRP A 25 3.42 20.23 4.88
N LEU A 26 3.55 20.35 3.56
CA LEU A 26 4.09 19.31 2.68
C LEU A 26 5.59 19.48 2.41
N HIS A 27 6.27 20.37 3.13
CA HIS A 27 7.72 20.43 3.15
C HIS A 27 8.25 19.65 4.36
N ARG A 28 9.14 18.68 4.10
CA ARG A 28 9.80 17.91 5.14
C ARG A 28 11.32 17.93 4.94
N PRO A 29 12.12 18.08 6.01
CA PRO A 29 13.56 17.88 5.91
C PRO A 29 13.86 16.42 5.54
N LEU A 30 14.87 16.21 4.68
CA LEU A 30 15.38 14.87 4.41
C LEU A 30 15.97 14.29 5.70
N ALA A 31 15.59 13.05 6.04
CA ALA A 31 16.12 12.41 7.23
C ALA A 31 17.63 12.18 7.06
N LYS A 32 18.39 12.50 8.12
CA LYS A 32 19.84 12.31 8.17
C LYS A 32 20.15 10.87 8.62
N GLY A 33 20.94 10.12 7.86
CA GLY A 33 21.36 8.77 8.27
C GLY A 33 22.11 7.98 7.20
N GLY A 34 23.12 7.21 7.61
CA GLY A 34 24.04 6.48 6.72
C GLY A 34 23.56 5.11 6.21
N ASN A 35 22.40 4.62 6.66
CA ASN A 35 21.90 3.31 6.23
C ASN A 35 21.30 3.31 4.82
N LEU A 36 21.05 4.48 4.21
CA LEU A 36 20.49 4.57 2.87
C LEU A 36 21.37 3.85 1.84
N PHE A 37 22.67 4.17 1.80
CA PHE A 37 23.62 3.58 0.85
C PHE A 37 23.76 2.07 1.04
N LYS A 38 23.66 1.59 2.29
CA LYS A 38 23.68 0.15 2.57
C LYS A 38 22.43 -0.52 1.99
N THR A 39 21.25 0.06 2.21
CA THR A 39 20.01 -0.49 1.67
C THR A 39 19.98 -0.44 0.15
N GLU A 40 20.31 0.70 -0.47
CA GLU A 40 20.38 0.85 -1.93
C GLU A 40 21.43 -0.10 -2.54
N GLY A 41 22.60 -0.25 -1.90
CA GLY A 41 23.63 -1.19 -2.35
C GLY A 41 23.18 -2.64 -2.32
N LEU A 42 22.41 -3.05 -1.30
CA LEU A 42 21.88 -4.40 -1.20
C LEU A 42 20.74 -4.66 -2.19
N LEU A 43 19.83 -3.69 -2.38
CA LEU A 43 18.77 -3.81 -3.39
C LEU A 43 19.37 -3.99 -4.79
N ASN A 44 20.42 -3.24 -5.12
CA ASN A 44 21.15 -3.38 -6.38
C ASN A 44 21.88 -4.74 -6.48
N LYS A 45 22.56 -5.17 -5.41
CA LYS A 45 23.25 -6.47 -5.35
C LYS A 45 22.29 -7.64 -5.63
N TYR A 46 21.08 -7.57 -5.09
CA TYR A 46 20.07 -8.63 -5.22
C TYR A 46 19.08 -8.41 -6.36
N GLN A 47 19.24 -7.35 -7.16
CA GLN A 47 18.37 -7.00 -8.28
C GLN A 47 16.88 -6.97 -7.87
N LEU A 48 16.59 -6.38 -6.71
CA LEU A 48 15.24 -6.31 -6.16
C LEU A 48 14.60 -4.94 -6.40
N ASN A 49 13.30 -4.96 -6.65
CA ASN A 49 12.51 -3.75 -6.78
C ASN A 49 11.91 -3.36 -5.42
N THR A 50 11.80 -2.07 -5.15
CA THR A 50 11.07 -1.55 -3.97
C THR A 50 10.04 -0.53 -4.39
N VAL A 51 8.86 -0.57 -3.76
CA VAL A 51 7.87 0.52 -3.95
C VAL A 51 8.41 1.86 -3.44
N CYS A 52 9.37 1.81 -2.49
CA CYS A 52 10.07 3.00 -2.03
C CYS A 52 10.76 3.76 -3.17
N GLU A 53 11.37 3.06 -4.11
CA GLU A 53 12.06 3.63 -5.28
C GLU A 53 11.10 3.90 -6.43
N GLU A 54 10.31 2.89 -6.82
CA GLU A 54 9.39 2.98 -7.95
C GLU A 54 8.32 4.07 -7.75
N ALA A 55 7.81 4.23 -6.54
CA ALA A 55 6.82 5.26 -6.21
C ALA A 55 7.43 6.57 -5.66
N LYS A 56 8.76 6.72 -5.71
CA LYS A 56 9.49 7.93 -5.25
C LYS A 56 9.06 8.36 -3.84
N CYS A 57 9.04 7.41 -2.92
CA CYS A 57 8.42 7.59 -1.61
C CYS A 57 9.16 8.66 -0.78
N PRO A 58 8.45 9.69 -0.25
CA PRO A 58 9.07 10.74 0.56
C PRO A 58 9.60 10.22 1.91
N ASN A 59 9.15 9.05 2.37
CA ASN A 59 9.53 8.47 3.66
C ASN A 59 10.76 7.55 3.59
N ARG A 60 11.34 7.35 2.41
CA ARG A 60 12.40 6.34 2.17
C ARG A 60 13.57 6.46 3.17
N PHE A 61 14.05 7.68 3.40
CA PHE A 61 15.17 7.93 4.32
C PHE A 61 14.85 7.54 5.78
N GLU A 62 13.61 7.81 6.22
CA GLU A 62 13.18 7.46 7.58
C GLU A 62 12.93 5.95 7.72
N CYS A 63 12.23 5.33 6.76
CA CYS A 63 11.96 3.90 6.84
C CYS A 63 13.26 3.07 6.85
N TYR A 64 14.23 3.45 6.01
CA TYR A 64 15.52 2.74 5.95
C TYR A 64 16.36 2.95 7.22
N SER A 65 16.32 4.12 7.85
CA SER A 65 17.00 4.33 9.13
C SER A 65 16.39 3.48 10.26
N LYS A 66 15.08 3.25 10.22
CA LYS A 66 14.32 2.36 11.13
C LYS A 66 14.42 0.86 10.77
N LYS A 67 15.27 0.46 9.80
CA LYS A 67 15.38 -0.94 9.32
C LYS A 67 14.04 -1.54 8.89
N THR A 68 13.27 -0.78 8.11
CA THR A 68 12.04 -1.23 7.45
C THR A 68 12.19 -0.97 5.95
N ALA A 69 11.78 -1.93 5.12
CA ALA A 69 11.74 -1.77 3.67
C ALA A 69 10.47 -2.43 3.10
N THR A 70 10.02 -1.94 1.95
CA THR A 70 8.88 -2.48 1.22
C THR A 70 9.34 -3.03 -0.12
N PHE A 71 9.37 -4.34 -0.25
CA PHE A 71 9.78 -5.04 -1.47
C PHE A 71 8.61 -5.13 -2.44
N LEU A 72 8.87 -4.89 -3.73
CA LEU A 72 7.90 -5.09 -4.81
C LEU A 72 8.20 -6.43 -5.50
N ALA A 73 7.36 -7.41 -5.25
CA ALA A 73 7.44 -8.75 -5.81
C ALA A 73 6.73 -8.86 -7.17
N LEU A 74 7.05 -9.92 -7.90
CA LEU A 74 6.52 -10.29 -9.22
C LEU A 74 6.93 -9.31 -10.33
N GLY A 75 8.09 -8.68 -10.16
CA GLY A 75 8.69 -7.74 -11.09
C GLY A 75 8.21 -6.29 -10.93
N LYS A 76 8.54 -5.45 -11.93
CA LYS A 76 8.26 -4.01 -11.95
C LYS A 76 7.11 -3.60 -12.88
N GLU A 77 6.56 -4.53 -13.64
CA GLU A 77 5.48 -4.30 -14.59
C GLU A 77 4.16 -4.88 -14.06
N CYS A 78 3.09 -4.08 -14.12
CA CYS A 78 1.78 -4.43 -13.61
C CYS A 78 0.79 -4.67 -14.76
N SER A 79 -0.07 -5.70 -14.61
CA SER A 79 -1.18 -5.97 -15.54
C SER A 79 -2.32 -4.95 -15.46
N ARG A 80 -2.22 -3.97 -14.54
CA ARG A 80 -3.23 -2.94 -14.29
C ARG A 80 -2.62 -1.54 -14.36
N ASN A 81 -3.42 -0.56 -14.80
CA ASN A 81 -2.98 0.83 -14.99
C ASN A 81 -3.84 1.78 -14.14
N CYS A 82 -3.72 1.69 -12.81
CA CYS A 82 -4.46 2.55 -11.89
C CYS A 82 -4.08 4.03 -12.11
N GLY A 83 -5.05 4.93 -12.00
CA GLY A 83 -4.87 6.35 -12.32
C GLY A 83 -3.89 7.10 -11.41
N PHE A 84 -3.62 6.56 -10.21
CA PHE A 84 -2.76 7.15 -9.20
C PHE A 84 -1.34 6.55 -9.14
N CYS A 85 -1.15 5.33 -9.66
CA CYS A 85 0.06 4.52 -9.40
C CYS A 85 1.15 4.79 -10.44
N ASP A 86 2.43 4.88 -10.05
CA ASP A 86 3.57 5.12 -10.97
C ASP A 86 4.24 3.84 -11.49
N ILE A 87 3.78 2.66 -11.07
CA ILE A 87 4.30 1.37 -11.57
C ILE A 87 3.96 1.22 -13.06
N ASP A 88 4.92 0.70 -13.82
CA ASP A 88 4.81 0.51 -15.26
C ASP A 88 3.68 -0.45 -15.62
N PHE A 89 2.91 -0.10 -16.64
CA PHE A 89 1.84 -0.95 -17.14
C PHE A 89 2.34 -1.81 -18.30
N SER A 90 2.10 -3.12 -18.22
CA SER A 90 2.33 -4.07 -19.30
C SER A 90 1.14 -5.00 -19.45
N LYS A 91 0.71 -5.26 -20.69
CA LYS A 91 -0.33 -6.26 -20.95
C LYS A 91 0.16 -7.69 -20.76
N THR A 92 1.45 -7.90 -20.94
CA THR A 92 2.12 -9.20 -20.87
C THR A 92 3.42 -9.01 -20.08
N PRO A 93 3.33 -8.85 -18.75
CA PRO A 93 4.52 -8.73 -17.90
C PRO A 93 5.43 -9.95 -18.07
N GLN A 94 6.72 -9.76 -17.82
CA GLN A 94 7.65 -10.89 -17.78
C GLN A 94 7.27 -11.89 -16.66
N GLY A 95 7.58 -13.16 -16.87
CA GLY A 95 7.34 -14.20 -15.86
C GLY A 95 8.09 -13.90 -14.56
N PRO A 96 7.55 -14.28 -13.39
CA PRO A 96 8.28 -14.18 -12.13
C PRO A 96 9.59 -14.95 -12.16
N GLU A 97 10.63 -14.39 -11.55
CA GLU A 97 11.92 -15.07 -11.41
C GLU A 97 11.85 -16.07 -10.25
N ALA A 98 12.19 -17.33 -10.49
CA ALA A 98 12.05 -18.40 -9.51
C ALA A 98 12.91 -18.20 -8.25
N ASP A 99 14.00 -17.43 -8.33
CA ASP A 99 14.88 -17.13 -7.21
C ASP A 99 14.55 -15.80 -6.50
N GLU A 100 13.56 -15.02 -6.98
CA GLU A 100 13.11 -13.78 -6.31
C GLU A 100 12.79 -13.98 -4.82
N PRO A 101 12.06 -15.05 -4.39
CA PRO A 101 11.79 -15.31 -2.97
C PRO A 101 13.06 -15.44 -2.15
N ARG A 102 14.05 -16.15 -2.68
CA ARG A 102 15.34 -16.35 -2.01
C ARG A 102 16.12 -15.05 -1.91
N ARG A 103 16.14 -14.24 -2.97
CA ARG A 103 16.83 -12.93 -2.99
C ARG A 103 16.21 -11.95 -2.00
N ILE A 104 14.88 -11.91 -1.88
CA ILE A 104 14.17 -11.11 -0.87
C ILE A 104 14.55 -11.57 0.54
N ALA A 105 14.49 -12.87 0.83
CA ALA A 105 14.82 -13.41 2.15
C ALA A 105 16.26 -13.09 2.59
N LEU A 106 17.23 -13.24 1.67
CA LEU A 106 18.63 -12.88 1.93
C LEU A 106 18.79 -11.38 2.18
N SER A 107 18.06 -10.53 1.45
CA SER A 107 18.06 -9.09 1.66
C SER A 107 17.51 -8.70 3.04
N VAL A 108 16.40 -9.33 3.46
CA VAL A 108 15.81 -9.13 4.80
C VAL A 108 16.84 -9.46 5.89
N LYS A 109 17.56 -10.58 5.74
CA LYS A 109 18.60 -11.02 6.66
C LYS A 109 19.81 -10.08 6.70
N GLU A 110 20.38 -9.73 5.55
CA GLU A 110 21.58 -8.88 5.47
C GLU A 110 21.31 -7.43 5.96
N LEU A 111 20.08 -6.93 5.76
CA LEU A 111 19.63 -5.65 6.32
C LEU A 111 19.31 -5.73 7.81
N GLY A 112 19.08 -6.94 8.34
CA GLY A 112 18.64 -7.18 9.70
C GLY A 112 17.30 -6.48 9.98
N LEU A 113 16.35 -6.60 9.05
CA LEU A 113 15.02 -6.02 9.20
C LEU A 113 14.26 -6.73 10.32
N LYS A 114 13.59 -5.97 11.18
CA LYS A 114 12.68 -6.53 12.20
C LYS A 114 11.28 -6.78 11.66
N HIS A 115 10.93 -6.05 10.61
CA HIS A 115 9.63 -6.10 9.95
C HIS A 115 9.84 -5.89 8.45
N ALA A 116 9.36 -6.82 7.63
CA ALA A 116 9.42 -6.78 6.19
C ALA A 116 8.01 -6.57 5.62
N VAL A 117 7.86 -5.58 4.74
CA VAL A 117 6.61 -5.40 4.00
C VAL A 117 6.81 -5.92 2.58
N ILE A 118 5.99 -6.87 2.16
CA ILE A 118 6.03 -7.43 0.80
C ILE A 118 4.76 -7.00 0.08
N THR A 119 4.91 -6.22 -0.98
CA THR A 119 3.81 -5.86 -1.88
C THR A 119 4.03 -6.47 -3.25
N MET A 120 2.96 -6.55 -4.03
CA MET A 120 3.03 -7.11 -5.38
C MET A 120 2.44 -6.18 -6.43
N VAL A 121 2.91 -6.32 -7.66
CA VAL A 121 2.15 -5.88 -8.84
C VAL A 121 0.95 -6.80 -9.07
N ALA A 122 -0.06 -6.33 -9.80
CA ALA A 122 -1.13 -7.21 -10.26
C ALA A 122 -0.61 -8.09 -11.40
N ARG A 123 -0.87 -9.40 -11.31
CA ARG A 123 -0.50 -10.42 -12.28
C ARG A 123 -1.73 -11.15 -12.80
N ASP A 124 -2.65 -10.40 -13.41
CA ASP A 124 -3.86 -10.99 -13.99
C ASP A 124 -3.56 -11.98 -15.13
N ASP A 125 -2.31 -12.04 -15.60
CA ASP A 125 -1.78 -12.99 -16.58
C ASP A 125 -1.46 -14.38 -16.00
N LEU A 126 -1.29 -14.50 -14.68
CA LEU A 126 -0.97 -15.77 -14.01
C LEU A 126 -2.24 -16.49 -13.52
N PRO A 127 -2.29 -17.84 -13.56
CA PRO A 127 -3.48 -18.61 -13.15
C PRO A 127 -3.94 -18.36 -11.71
N ASP A 128 -2.98 -18.23 -10.78
CA ASP A 128 -3.23 -17.93 -9.37
C ASP A 128 -2.95 -16.46 -9.01
N GLN A 129 -2.72 -15.63 -10.04
CA GLN A 129 -2.42 -14.20 -9.91
C GLN A 129 -1.21 -13.87 -9.04
N GLY A 130 -0.26 -14.81 -8.91
CA GLY A 130 0.99 -14.63 -8.16
C GLY A 130 0.89 -14.97 -6.67
N ALA A 131 -0.22 -15.55 -6.21
CA ALA A 131 -0.41 -15.92 -4.82
C ALA A 131 0.62 -16.95 -4.31
N SER A 132 0.93 -17.98 -5.10
CA SER A 132 1.94 -18.99 -4.71
C SER A 132 3.32 -18.37 -4.53
N HIS A 133 3.68 -17.40 -5.37
CA HIS A 133 4.95 -16.70 -5.26
C HIS A 133 5.04 -15.83 -4.01
N MET A 134 3.94 -15.15 -3.66
CA MET A 134 3.85 -14.42 -2.38
C MET A 134 4.01 -15.35 -1.18
N ALA A 135 3.40 -16.54 -1.22
CA ALA A 135 3.57 -17.55 -0.17
C ALA A 135 5.03 -18.02 -0.07
N GLU A 136 5.69 -18.33 -1.19
CA GLU A 136 7.11 -18.69 -1.24
C GLU A 136 8.02 -17.61 -0.63
N ILE A 137 7.72 -16.32 -0.85
CA ILE A 137 8.47 -15.21 -0.24
C ILE A 137 8.34 -15.23 1.29
N ILE A 138 7.12 -15.40 1.81
CA ILE A 138 6.89 -15.43 3.26
C ILE A 138 7.66 -16.59 3.89
N THR A 139 7.56 -17.79 3.29
CA THR A 139 8.27 -18.99 3.75
C THR A 139 9.78 -18.77 3.74
N ALA A 140 10.34 -18.27 2.65
CA ALA A 140 11.77 -18.00 2.54
C ALA A 140 12.26 -16.98 3.58
N ILE A 141 11.49 -15.92 3.85
CA ILE A 141 11.81 -14.94 4.90
C ILE A 141 11.82 -15.60 6.28
N ARG A 142 10.82 -16.44 6.60
CA ARG A 142 10.74 -17.13 7.89
C ARG A 142 11.91 -18.10 8.10
N GLU A 143 12.34 -18.79 7.04
CA GLU A 143 13.52 -19.67 7.08
C GLU A 143 14.82 -18.90 7.34
N GLU A 144 15.04 -17.78 6.65
CA GLU A 144 16.29 -17.02 6.75
C GLU A 144 16.34 -16.07 7.95
N SER A 145 15.18 -15.57 8.39
CA SER A 145 15.03 -14.57 9.44
C SER A 145 13.79 -14.86 10.32
N PRO A 146 13.82 -15.89 11.18
CA PRO A 146 12.66 -16.32 11.97
C PRO A 146 12.09 -15.25 12.92
N ALA A 147 12.91 -14.28 13.33
CA ALA A 147 12.48 -13.17 14.19
C ALA A 147 11.90 -11.97 13.43
N CYS A 148 11.93 -12.00 12.09
CA CYS A 148 11.36 -10.95 11.26
C CYS A 148 9.86 -11.18 11.10
N THR A 149 9.07 -10.15 11.38
CA THR A 149 7.63 -10.15 11.11
C THR A 149 7.35 -9.71 9.68
N VAL A 150 6.25 -10.15 9.10
CA VAL A 150 5.88 -9.96 7.70
C VAL A 150 4.51 -9.30 7.59
N GLU A 151 4.46 -8.16 6.91
CA GLU A 151 3.24 -7.56 6.38
C GLU A 151 3.15 -7.86 4.88
N VAL A 152 2.01 -8.34 4.41
CA VAL A 152 1.74 -8.47 2.97
C VAL A 152 0.76 -7.41 2.51
N LEU A 153 1.05 -6.76 1.37
CA LEU A 153 0.15 -5.85 0.68
C LEU A 153 -0.19 -6.45 -0.70
N THR A 154 -1.33 -7.11 -0.79
CA THR A 154 -1.67 -7.91 -1.98
C THR A 154 -2.55 -7.16 -2.97
N SER A 155 -2.60 -7.68 -4.20
CA SER A 155 -3.70 -7.38 -5.12
C SER A 155 -5.03 -7.93 -4.57
N ASP A 156 -6.14 -7.68 -5.28
CA ASP A 156 -7.44 -8.28 -4.93
C ASP A 156 -7.64 -9.70 -5.50
N PHE A 157 -6.62 -10.24 -6.18
CA PHE A 157 -6.66 -11.52 -6.89
C PHE A 157 -7.94 -11.71 -7.73
N CYS A 158 -8.48 -10.62 -8.30
CA CYS A 158 -9.75 -10.62 -9.04
C CYS A 158 -10.93 -11.25 -8.27
N GLY A 159 -10.84 -11.39 -6.94
CA GLY A 159 -11.84 -12.03 -6.08
C GLY A 159 -11.67 -13.55 -5.97
N ASN A 160 -10.56 -14.13 -6.42
CA ASN A 160 -10.24 -15.53 -6.22
C ASN A 160 -9.82 -15.77 -4.76
N MET A 161 -10.77 -16.25 -3.95
CA MET A 161 -10.53 -16.53 -2.53
C MET A 161 -9.54 -17.68 -2.30
N GLY A 162 -9.43 -18.65 -3.20
CA GLY A 162 -8.41 -19.70 -3.09
C GLY A 162 -6.99 -19.16 -3.25
N ALA A 163 -6.79 -18.17 -4.12
CA ALA A 163 -5.52 -17.46 -4.24
C ALA A 163 -5.22 -16.61 -2.99
N LEU A 164 -6.24 -15.93 -2.45
CA LEU A 164 -6.12 -15.20 -1.19
C LEU A 164 -5.76 -16.13 -0.02
N ASP A 165 -6.47 -17.24 0.13
CA ASP A 165 -6.25 -18.21 1.20
C ASP A 165 -4.84 -18.79 1.17
N ARG A 166 -4.27 -19.00 -0.02
CA ARG A 166 -2.88 -19.45 -0.16
C ARG A 166 -1.87 -18.51 0.47
N VAL A 167 -2.09 -17.19 0.39
CA VAL A 167 -1.22 -16.20 1.06
C VAL A 167 -1.51 -16.17 2.55
N LEU A 168 -2.78 -16.25 2.95
CA LEU A 168 -3.19 -16.24 4.35
C LEU A 168 -2.72 -17.50 5.10
N ASP A 169 -2.59 -18.66 4.44
CA ASP A 169 -2.10 -19.91 5.03
C ASP A 169 -0.67 -19.80 5.57
N GLU A 170 0.13 -18.89 5.03
CA GLU A 170 1.48 -18.55 5.53
C GLU A 170 1.47 -17.59 6.74
N ARG A 171 0.26 -17.25 7.22
CA ARG A 171 -0.03 -16.49 8.44
C ARG A 171 0.80 -15.21 8.57
N PRO A 172 0.76 -14.29 7.59
CA PRO A 172 1.46 -13.01 7.75
C PRO A 172 0.92 -12.27 8.97
N GLU A 173 1.80 -11.64 9.75
CA GLU A 173 1.38 -10.93 10.97
C GLU A 173 0.39 -9.81 10.63
N ILE A 174 0.57 -9.14 9.49
CA ILE A 174 -0.38 -8.15 8.97
C ILE A 174 -0.76 -8.51 7.53
N PHE A 175 -2.07 -8.66 7.29
CA PHE A 175 -2.62 -8.72 5.94
C PHE A 175 -3.16 -7.34 5.54
N ASN A 176 -2.64 -6.77 4.47
CA ASN A 176 -2.98 -5.44 3.98
C ASN A 176 -3.57 -5.51 2.56
N HIS A 177 -4.72 -4.86 2.35
CA HIS A 177 -5.28 -4.62 1.03
C HIS A 177 -5.97 -3.26 0.97
N ASN A 178 -5.41 -2.33 0.20
CA ASN A 178 -5.89 -0.96 0.17
C ASN A 178 -7.19 -0.79 -0.65
N ILE A 179 -8.12 -0.03 -0.07
CA ILE A 179 -9.32 0.47 -0.76
C ILE A 179 -9.01 1.68 -1.66
N GLU A 180 -7.92 2.39 -1.35
CA GLU A 180 -7.31 3.51 -2.08
C GLU A 180 -8.12 4.80 -2.13
N THR A 181 -9.43 4.72 -2.30
CA THR A 181 -10.31 5.89 -2.42
C THR A 181 -11.75 5.52 -2.06
N VAL A 182 -12.63 6.51 -2.07
CA VAL A 182 -14.05 6.36 -1.79
C VAL A 182 -14.78 5.61 -2.90
N ARG A 183 -15.98 5.11 -2.58
CA ARG A 183 -16.81 4.30 -3.49
C ARG A 183 -17.06 4.99 -4.84
N ALA A 184 -17.43 6.27 -4.85
CA ALA A 184 -17.74 7.02 -6.06
C ALA A 184 -16.53 7.19 -7.00
N LEU A 185 -15.33 7.35 -6.44
CA LEU A 185 -14.09 7.56 -7.21
C LEU A 185 -13.42 6.25 -7.65
N THR A 186 -13.77 5.11 -7.05
CA THR A 186 -13.13 3.82 -7.32
C THR A 186 -13.07 3.46 -8.82
N PRO A 187 -14.16 3.48 -9.61
CA PRO A 187 -14.12 3.09 -11.04
C PRO A 187 -13.18 3.93 -11.89
N ARG A 188 -12.82 5.11 -11.39
CA ARG A 188 -11.97 6.07 -12.05
C ARG A 188 -10.52 5.97 -11.57
N VAL A 189 -10.32 5.82 -10.27
CA VAL A 189 -9.00 5.77 -9.62
C VAL A 189 -8.34 4.42 -9.84
N ARG A 190 -9.12 3.34 -9.80
CA ARG A 190 -8.65 1.95 -9.81
C ARG A 190 -9.09 1.29 -11.12
N HIS A 191 -8.14 0.64 -11.82
CA HIS A 191 -8.39 0.15 -13.18
C HIS A 191 -9.38 -1.02 -13.23
N LYS A 192 -9.10 -2.08 -12.45
CA LYS A 192 -9.94 -3.30 -12.41
C LYS A 192 -10.56 -3.56 -11.04
N ALA A 193 -9.99 -3.01 -9.98
CA ALA A 193 -10.45 -3.23 -8.61
C ALA A 193 -11.77 -2.49 -8.36
N THR A 194 -12.70 -3.16 -7.68
CA THR A 194 -13.97 -2.57 -7.26
C THR A 194 -13.98 -2.39 -5.75
N TYR A 195 -14.82 -1.46 -5.28
CA TYR A 195 -14.91 -1.12 -3.88
C TYR A 195 -15.43 -2.30 -3.06
N ASP A 196 -16.55 -2.90 -3.48
CA ASP A 196 -17.15 -4.05 -2.80
C ASP A 196 -16.29 -5.31 -2.82
N ARG A 197 -15.52 -5.53 -3.90
CA ARG A 197 -14.57 -6.65 -3.93
C ARG A 197 -13.46 -6.47 -2.92
N THR A 198 -12.95 -5.24 -2.78
CA THR A 198 -11.95 -4.94 -1.75
C THR A 198 -12.49 -5.17 -0.34
N LEU A 199 -13.71 -4.72 -0.03
CA LEU A 199 -14.34 -5.00 1.26
C LEU A 199 -14.53 -6.51 1.49
N SER A 200 -14.93 -7.25 0.46
CA SER A 200 -15.09 -8.72 0.52
C SER A 200 -13.76 -9.43 0.81
N VAL A 201 -12.66 -9.00 0.18
CA VAL A 201 -11.31 -9.53 0.44
C VAL A 201 -10.88 -9.26 1.88
N LEU A 202 -11.11 -8.06 2.39
CA LEU A 202 -10.76 -7.68 3.77
C LEU A 202 -11.58 -8.47 4.79
N SER A 203 -12.88 -8.59 4.56
CA SER A 203 -13.80 -9.37 5.40
C SER A 203 -13.44 -10.85 5.42
N HIS A 204 -13.12 -11.44 4.26
CA HIS A 204 -12.63 -12.83 4.17
C HIS A 204 -11.32 -13.02 4.95
N ALA A 205 -10.35 -12.11 4.76
CA ALA A 205 -9.09 -12.16 5.49
C ALA A 205 -9.30 -12.08 7.00
N LYS A 206 -10.18 -11.18 7.49
CA LYS A 206 -10.53 -11.11 8.91
C LYS A 206 -11.17 -12.41 9.41
N GLY A 207 -12.14 -12.95 8.67
CA GLY A 207 -12.86 -14.17 9.03
C GLY A 207 -11.98 -15.43 9.04
N SER A 208 -10.88 -15.43 8.29
CA SER A 208 -9.91 -16.54 8.27
C SER A 208 -9.17 -16.73 9.60
N LEU A 209 -9.03 -15.65 10.40
CA LEU A 209 -8.24 -15.61 11.64
C LEU A 209 -6.77 -16.04 11.46
N LYS A 210 -6.23 -15.94 10.23
CA LYS A 210 -4.86 -16.35 9.91
C LYS A 210 -3.82 -15.23 10.05
N SER A 211 -4.26 -13.98 10.16
CA SER A 211 -3.40 -12.81 10.40
C SER A 211 -3.78 -12.12 11.71
N LEU A 212 -2.80 -11.52 12.39
CA LEU A 212 -3.04 -10.81 13.65
C LEU A 212 -3.83 -9.52 13.42
N PHE A 213 -3.48 -8.81 12.34
CA PHE A 213 -4.16 -7.56 11.96
C PHE A 213 -4.53 -7.54 10.49
N ILE A 214 -5.70 -6.97 10.22
CA ILE A 214 -6.15 -6.59 8.88
C ILE A 214 -5.96 -5.08 8.70
N LYS A 215 -5.41 -4.70 7.55
CA LYS A 215 -5.03 -3.32 7.26
C LYS A 215 -5.55 -2.86 5.90
N SER A 216 -5.90 -1.59 5.82
CA SER A 216 -6.26 -0.95 4.56
C SER A 216 -5.87 0.52 4.58
N GLY A 217 -5.75 1.11 3.39
CA GLY A 217 -5.34 2.50 3.20
C GLY A 217 -6.24 3.27 2.25
N ILE A 218 -6.36 4.56 2.52
CA ILE A 218 -7.09 5.55 1.71
C ILE A 218 -6.12 6.68 1.34
N MET A 219 -6.13 7.10 0.09
CA MET A 219 -5.50 8.35 -0.34
C MET A 219 -6.56 9.44 -0.48
N VAL A 220 -6.29 10.60 0.12
CA VAL A 220 -7.16 11.78 0.05
C VAL A 220 -6.54 12.90 -0.81
N GLY A 221 -7.37 13.83 -1.28
CA GLY A 221 -7.03 14.87 -2.23
C GLY A 221 -7.32 14.51 -3.70
N LEU A 222 -8.12 13.46 -3.95
CA LEU A 222 -8.56 13.03 -5.28
C LEU A 222 -9.90 13.64 -5.71
N GLY A 223 -10.59 14.34 -4.80
CA GLY A 223 -11.85 15.04 -5.04
C GLY A 223 -13.04 14.44 -4.30
N GLU A 224 -12.78 13.54 -3.35
CA GLU A 224 -13.74 13.02 -2.39
C GLU A 224 -14.18 14.07 -1.36
N SER A 225 -15.41 13.96 -0.84
CA SER A 225 -15.85 14.76 0.30
C SER A 225 -15.44 14.15 1.64
N THR A 226 -15.47 14.96 2.70
CA THR A 226 -15.21 14.49 4.07
C THR A 226 -16.18 13.38 4.49
N GLU A 227 -17.46 13.50 4.11
CA GLU A 227 -18.50 12.52 4.40
C GLU A 227 -18.25 11.20 3.67
N GLU A 228 -17.78 11.23 2.42
CA GLU A 228 -17.40 10.02 1.68
C GLU A 228 -16.21 9.32 2.33
N VAL A 229 -15.24 10.07 2.87
CA VAL A 229 -14.12 9.51 3.64
C VAL A 229 -14.62 8.88 4.93
N PHE A 230 -15.50 9.55 5.68
CA PHE A 230 -16.11 8.98 6.90
C PHE A 230 -16.90 7.70 6.60
N GLN A 231 -17.69 7.67 5.53
CA GLN A 231 -18.39 6.46 5.12
C GLN A 231 -17.40 5.34 4.78
N THR A 232 -16.30 5.65 4.10
CA THR A 232 -15.26 4.67 3.79
C THR A 232 -14.60 4.12 5.05
N ILE A 233 -14.35 4.96 6.06
CA ILE A 233 -13.82 4.51 7.36
C ILE A 233 -14.82 3.56 8.06
N ARG A 234 -16.12 3.85 8.03
CA ARG A 234 -17.16 2.94 8.55
C ARG A 234 -17.16 1.61 7.81
N ASP A 235 -17.18 1.63 6.48
CA ASP A 235 -17.20 0.42 5.64
C ASP A 235 -15.98 -0.49 5.91
N LEU A 236 -14.78 0.11 6.06
CA LEU A 236 -13.56 -0.61 6.41
C LEU A 236 -13.67 -1.23 7.81
N LYS A 237 -14.16 -0.47 8.80
CA LYS A 237 -14.36 -0.97 10.16
C LYS A 237 -15.35 -2.14 10.20
N GLU A 238 -16.47 -2.02 9.51
CA GLU A 238 -17.49 -3.08 9.38
C GLU A 238 -16.95 -4.32 8.67
N SER A 239 -16.02 -4.15 7.74
CA SER A 239 -15.31 -5.26 7.07
C SER A 239 -14.22 -5.90 7.93
N GLY A 240 -14.04 -5.45 9.17
CA GLY A 240 -13.11 -6.05 10.13
C GLY A 240 -11.67 -5.55 10.03
N VAL A 241 -11.44 -4.40 9.39
CA VAL A 241 -10.12 -3.75 9.34
C VAL A 241 -9.73 -3.23 10.73
N ASP A 242 -8.53 -3.61 11.17
CA ASP A 242 -7.97 -3.21 12.46
C ASP A 242 -7.14 -1.91 12.32
N ILE A 243 -6.43 -1.76 11.21
CA ILE A 243 -5.51 -0.64 10.97
C ILE A 243 -5.95 0.12 9.72
N ILE A 244 -6.21 1.43 9.85
CA ILE A 244 -6.53 2.30 8.72
C ILE A 244 -5.46 3.38 8.58
N THR A 245 -4.89 3.48 7.38
CA THR A 245 -3.93 4.55 7.04
C THR A 245 -4.57 5.55 6.08
N ILE A 246 -4.47 6.85 6.36
CA ILE A 246 -5.01 7.91 5.49
C ILE A 246 -3.87 8.87 5.14
N GLY A 247 -3.56 8.98 3.84
CA GLY A 247 -2.44 9.76 3.33
C GLY A 247 -2.80 10.71 2.20
N GLN A 248 -2.03 11.78 2.01
CA GLN A 248 -2.22 12.68 0.87
C GLN A 248 -1.82 11.97 -0.43
N TYR A 249 -2.70 12.01 -1.43
CA TYR A 249 -2.36 11.69 -2.80
C TYR A 249 -1.37 12.74 -3.35
N LEU A 250 -0.19 12.26 -3.75
CA LEU A 250 0.81 13.06 -4.44
C LEU A 250 0.92 12.54 -5.86
N GLN A 251 0.66 13.42 -6.84
CA GLN A 251 0.70 13.04 -8.24
C GLN A 251 2.13 12.62 -8.65
N PRO A 252 2.33 11.36 -9.09
CA PRO A 252 3.69 10.89 -9.42
C PRO A 252 4.25 11.52 -10.68
N ASN A 253 3.40 11.71 -11.70
CA ASN A 253 3.76 12.32 -12.97
C ASN A 253 2.54 12.91 -13.69
N ARG A 254 2.77 13.71 -14.73
CA ARG A 254 1.74 14.47 -15.47
C ARG A 254 0.67 13.61 -16.17
N LYS A 255 0.92 12.31 -16.38
CA LYS A 255 -0.04 11.38 -17.00
C LYS A 255 -1.04 10.81 -15.99
N LYS A 256 -0.74 10.89 -14.68
CA LYS A 256 -1.58 10.37 -13.59
C LYS A 256 -2.64 11.38 -13.18
N LEU A 257 -3.60 10.96 -12.35
CA LEU A 257 -4.70 11.80 -11.87
C LEU A 257 -4.18 13.08 -11.23
N LEU A 258 -4.90 14.19 -11.43
CA LEU A 258 -4.54 15.48 -10.84
C LEU A 258 -4.87 15.47 -9.34
N VAL A 259 -4.05 16.15 -8.54
CA VAL A 259 -4.41 16.48 -7.17
C VAL A 259 -5.54 17.52 -7.21
N LYS A 260 -6.63 17.27 -6.49
CA LYS A 260 -7.76 18.19 -6.37
C LYS A 260 -7.64 19.10 -5.18
N GLU A 261 -7.11 18.56 -4.09
CA GLU A 261 -6.94 19.27 -2.85
C GLU A 261 -5.67 18.79 -2.13
N PHE A 262 -4.98 19.71 -1.48
CA PHE A 262 -3.98 19.38 -0.47
C PHE A 262 -4.65 19.47 0.90
N VAL A 263 -5.07 18.32 1.42
CA VAL A 263 -5.78 18.20 2.69
C VAL A 263 -4.90 18.75 3.81
N THR A 264 -5.51 19.53 4.72
CA THR A 264 -4.78 20.17 5.82
C THR A 264 -4.52 19.17 6.96
N PRO A 265 -3.48 19.39 7.78
CA PRO A 265 -3.23 18.55 8.96
C PRO A 265 -4.43 18.45 9.91
N GLU A 266 -5.22 19.52 10.03
CA GLU A 266 -6.44 19.54 10.84
C GLU A 266 -7.49 18.56 10.31
N THR A 267 -7.72 18.53 9.00
CA THR A 267 -8.64 17.57 8.39
C THR A 267 -8.15 16.12 8.56
N PHE A 268 -6.84 15.87 8.45
CA PHE A 268 -6.29 14.55 8.78
C PHE A 268 -6.57 14.15 10.24
N LYS A 269 -6.43 15.08 11.19
CA LYS A 269 -6.76 14.86 12.61
C LYS A 269 -8.24 14.53 12.79
N THR A 270 -9.14 15.23 12.10
CA THR A 270 -10.57 14.93 12.11
C THR A 270 -10.85 13.49 11.65
N TYR A 271 -10.20 13.02 10.59
CA TYR A 271 -10.35 11.62 10.14
C TYR A 271 -9.87 10.61 11.18
N GLU A 272 -8.74 10.90 11.83
CA GLU A 272 -8.19 10.06 12.90
C GLU A 272 -9.12 9.98 14.12
N GLU A 273 -9.61 11.13 14.59
CA GLU A 273 -10.55 11.23 15.72
C GLU A 273 -11.85 10.47 15.42
N PHE A 274 -12.41 10.64 14.23
CA PHE A 274 -13.60 9.91 13.81
C PHE A 274 -13.39 8.38 13.79
N GLY A 275 -12.28 7.91 13.21
CA GLY A 275 -11.95 6.48 13.19
C GLY A 275 -11.79 5.91 14.59
N GLN A 276 -11.15 6.65 15.51
CA GLN A 276 -11.01 6.27 16.91
C GLN A 276 -12.36 6.25 17.64
N GLU A 277 -13.23 7.23 17.40
CA GLU A 277 -14.58 7.32 17.99
C GLU A 277 -15.44 6.10 17.64
N ILE A 278 -15.39 5.65 16.38
CA ILE A 278 -16.14 4.45 15.95
C ILE A 278 -15.40 3.13 16.26
N GLY A 279 -14.26 3.20 16.94
CA GLY A 279 -13.54 2.03 17.47
C GLY A 279 -12.61 1.32 16.48
N VAL A 280 -12.06 1.99 15.46
CA VAL A 280 -10.92 1.45 14.68
C VAL A 280 -9.73 1.27 15.62
N HIS A 281 -9.04 0.12 15.57
CA HIS A 281 -8.02 -0.22 16.56
C HIS A 281 -6.79 0.69 16.42
N HIS A 282 -6.34 0.91 15.19
CA HIS A 282 -5.23 1.81 14.90
C HIS A 282 -5.57 2.73 13.72
N MET A 283 -5.55 4.03 13.98
CA MET A 283 -5.65 5.07 12.96
C MET A 283 -4.26 5.70 12.76
N TYR A 284 -3.87 5.87 11.51
CA TYR A 284 -2.71 6.67 11.13
C TYR A 284 -3.13 7.63 10.03
N SER A 285 -3.25 8.92 10.35
CA SER A 285 -3.75 9.92 9.42
C SER A 285 -2.77 11.07 9.29
N GLY A 286 -2.31 11.36 8.07
CA GLY A 286 -1.45 12.51 7.87
C GLY A 286 -0.90 12.64 6.44
N PRO A 287 -0.36 13.81 6.08
CA PRO A 287 0.01 14.10 4.69
C PRO A 287 1.01 13.10 4.09
N PHE A 288 1.99 12.65 4.90
CA PHE A 288 3.03 11.73 4.46
C PHE A 288 2.75 10.27 4.83
N VAL A 289 1.60 9.95 5.43
CA VAL A 289 1.27 8.56 5.75
C VAL A 289 1.16 7.76 4.45
N ARG A 290 1.69 6.54 4.50
CA ARG A 290 1.66 5.53 3.43
C ARG A 290 1.26 4.20 4.05
N SER A 291 0.74 3.29 3.23
CA SER A 291 0.33 1.96 3.70
C SER A 291 1.42 1.23 4.48
N SER A 292 2.70 1.36 4.12
CA SER A 292 3.82 0.73 4.84
C SER A 292 4.48 1.60 5.93
N TYR A 293 4.01 2.82 6.18
CA TYR A 293 4.60 3.73 7.16
C TYR A 293 4.32 3.27 8.59
N ASN A 294 5.36 3.25 9.45
CA ASN A 294 5.31 2.85 10.87
C ASN A 294 4.67 1.46 11.16
N ALA A 295 4.61 0.55 10.19
CA ALA A 295 4.01 -0.78 10.37
C ALA A 295 4.59 -1.59 11.55
N HIS A 296 5.89 -1.47 11.81
CA HIS A 296 6.55 -2.16 12.93
C HIS A 296 6.10 -1.68 14.32
N GLU A 297 5.59 -0.44 14.46
CA GLU A 297 5.15 0.12 15.74
C GLU A 297 3.87 -0.57 16.22
N VAL A 298 3.01 -1.00 15.29
CA VAL A 298 1.75 -1.70 15.60
C VAL A 298 2.01 -3.03 16.31
N LEU A 299 3.01 -3.79 15.85
CA LEU A 299 3.32 -5.11 16.41
C LEU A 299 3.97 -5.02 17.80
N GLN A 300 4.68 -3.92 18.11
CA GLN A 300 5.23 -3.70 19.45
C GLN A 300 4.13 -3.41 20.48
N VAL A 301 3.11 -2.63 20.10
CA VAL A 301 1.97 -2.32 20.98
C VAL A 301 1.16 -3.58 21.29
N ALA A 302 1.01 -4.50 20.33
CA ALA A 302 0.31 -5.77 20.51
C ALA A 302 1.02 -6.74 21.46
N ALA A 303 2.36 -6.73 21.50
CA ALA A 303 3.16 -7.59 22.39
C ALA A 303 3.20 -7.11 23.86
N THR A 304 2.67 -5.91 24.14
CA THR A 304 2.75 -5.27 25.46
C THR A 304 1.39 -5.20 26.17
N LYS A 305 0.36 -5.87 25.63
CA LYS A 305 -0.96 -6.06 26.26
C LYS A 305 -1.25 -7.54 26.41
#